data_AF-A0A6N7E6R1-F1
#
_entry.id   AF-A0A6N7E6R1-F1
#
_cell.length_a   1.000
_cell.length_b   1.000
_cell.length_c   1.000
_cell.angle_alpha   90.00
_cell.angle_beta   90.00
_cell.angle_gamma   90.00
#
_symmetry.space_group_name_H-M   'P 1'
#
loop_
_entity.id
_entity.type
_entity.pdbx_description
1 polymer ?
#
loop_
_entity_poly.entity_id
_entity_poly.type
_entity_poly.pdbx_seq_one_letter_code
_entity_poly.pdbx_strand_id
1 'polypeptide(L)'
;MMDSLEKLKQLRKEHTDTIPFKSLVQFEKWADEVYPLLKFNDPLSQRFNRARLKAALDLPYGPTQSAIEQINIAIDTVNEAIEKLEAMPHSFFSREGHFRTKWRTRFNEHPIRLSSIVGLIFFILGIGLTALFAC
;
A
#
# COMPACT_ATOMS: atom_id res chain seq x y z
N MET A 1 12.76 -19.57 4.54
CA MET A 1 11.51 -19.21 3.83
C MET A 1 10.33 -20.09 4.22
N MET A 2 10.49 -21.36 4.59
CA MET A 2 9.46 -22.14 5.33
C MET A 2 8.96 -21.35 6.56
N ASP A 3 9.90 -20.69 7.23
CA ASP A 3 9.70 -19.79 8.36
C ASP A 3 8.73 -18.61 8.06
N SER A 4 8.66 -18.13 6.81
CA SER A 4 7.75 -17.01 6.47
C SER A 4 6.29 -17.45 6.36
N LEU A 5 6.03 -18.65 5.82
CA LEU A 5 4.68 -19.20 5.72
C LEU A 5 4.13 -19.55 7.11
N GLU A 6 4.93 -20.22 7.94
CA GLU A 6 4.53 -20.55 9.31
C GLU A 6 4.27 -19.29 10.15
N LYS A 7 5.13 -18.27 10.04
CA LYS A 7 4.91 -16.97 10.71
C LYS A 7 3.65 -16.26 10.21
N LEU A 8 3.40 -16.23 8.90
CA LEU A 8 2.18 -15.64 8.36
C LEU A 8 0.93 -16.38 8.86
N LYS A 9 0.97 -17.72 8.97
CA LYS A 9 -0.12 -18.51 9.54
C LYS A 9 -0.38 -18.19 11.01
N GLN A 10 0.66 -17.96 11.81
CA GLN A 10 0.53 -17.53 13.21
C GLN A 10 -0.09 -16.13 13.34
N LEU A 11 0.20 -15.24 12.38
CA LEU A 11 -0.32 -13.87 12.34
C LEU A 11 -1.67 -13.76 11.64
N ARG A 12 -2.23 -14.89 11.18
CA ARG A 12 -3.52 -14.94 10.51
C ARG A 12 -4.62 -14.44 11.44
N LYS A 13 -5.49 -13.60 10.89
CA LYS A 13 -6.73 -13.18 11.53
C LYS A 13 -7.89 -13.46 10.60
N GLU A 14 -9.08 -13.56 11.18
CA GLU A 14 -10.32 -13.72 10.44
C GLU A 14 -10.87 -12.35 10.03
N HIS A 15 -11.56 -12.35 8.89
CA HIS A 15 -12.36 -11.21 8.48
C HIS A 15 -13.51 -11.04 9.46
N THR A 16 -13.72 -9.82 9.97
CA THR A 16 -14.72 -9.57 11.02
C THR A 16 -15.48 -8.27 10.80
N ASP A 17 -16.74 -8.22 11.24
CA ASP A 17 -17.56 -6.99 11.21
C ASP A 17 -17.13 -5.95 12.26
N THR A 18 -16.18 -6.33 13.12
CA THR A 18 -15.61 -5.48 14.17
C THR A 18 -14.10 -5.41 14.03
N ILE A 19 -13.46 -4.44 14.70
CA ILE A 19 -12.00 -4.32 14.69
C ILE A 19 -11.39 -5.41 15.60
N PRO A 20 -10.61 -6.37 15.07
CA PRO A 20 -10.05 -7.48 15.87
C PRO A 20 -8.80 -7.07 16.67
N PHE A 21 -8.61 -5.78 16.89
CA PHE A 21 -7.49 -5.16 17.59
C PHE A 21 -8.01 -4.28 18.71
N LYS A 22 -7.43 -4.37 19.91
CA LYS A 22 -7.88 -3.57 21.05
C LYS A 22 -7.48 -2.09 20.95
N SER A 23 -6.49 -1.78 20.11
CA SER A 23 -6.01 -0.42 19.89
C SER A 23 -5.23 -0.31 18.58
N LEU A 24 -5.05 0.92 18.10
CA LEU A 24 -4.17 1.24 16.96
C LEU A 24 -2.75 0.67 17.17
N VAL A 25 -2.20 0.80 18.39
CA VAL A 25 -0.87 0.30 18.72
C VAL A 25 -0.76 -1.22 18.50
N GLN A 26 -1.80 -1.99 18.81
CA GLN A 26 -1.80 -3.43 18.53
C GLN A 26 -1.90 -3.73 17.04
N PHE A 27 -2.68 -2.96 16.30
CA PHE A 27 -2.77 -3.07 14.85
C PHE A 27 -1.43 -2.78 14.18
N GLU A 28 -0.74 -1.70 14.58
CA GLU A 28 0.57 -1.34 14.03
C GLU A 28 1.63 -2.40 14.34
N LYS A 29 1.67 -2.93 15.57
CA LYS A 29 2.59 -4.02 15.92
C LYS A 29 2.39 -5.26 15.06
N TRP A 30 1.14 -5.69 14.90
CA TRP A 30 0.81 -6.80 13.99
C TRP A 30 1.23 -6.49 12.56
N ALA A 31 0.99 -5.26 12.09
CA ALA A 31 1.34 -4.87 10.74
C ALA A 31 2.85 -4.81 10.49
N ASP A 32 3.64 -4.43 11.48
CA ASP A 32 5.11 -4.42 11.44
C ASP A 32 5.68 -5.84 11.37
N GLU A 33 5.02 -6.81 12.01
CA GLU A 33 5.38 -8.24 11.91
C GLU A 33 5.01 -8.83 10.54
N VAL A 34 3.85 -8.46 9.99
CA VAL A 34 3.34 -8.96 8.71
C VAL A 34 4.09 -8.37 7.50
N TYR A 35 4.33 -7.06 7.48
CA TYR A 35 4.86 -6.35 6.31
C TYR A 35 6.15 -6.95 5.72
N PRO A 36 7.21 -7.29 6.51
CA PRO A 36 8.42 -7.90 5.95
C PRO A 36 8.18 -9.29 5.36
N LEU A 37 7.17 -10.02 5.84
CA LEU A 37 6.84 -11.36 5.37
C LEU A 37 6.13 -11.34 4.00
N LEU A 38 5.54 -10.20 3.62
CA LEU A 38 4.88 -10.02 2.32
C LEU A 38 5.83 -9.63 1.18
N LYS A 39 7.12 -9.39 1.46
CA LYS A 39 8.11 -8.91 0.47
C LYS A 39 8.40 -9.88 -0.68
N PHE A 40 7.98 -11.14 -0.60
CA PHE A 40 8.06 -12.09 -1.72
C PHE A 40 7.09 -11.73 -2.86
N ASN A 41 6.04 -10.94 -2.57
CA ASN A 41 5.03 -10.53 -3.53
C ASN A 41 4.77 -9.02 -3.43
N ASP A 42 5.45 -8.26 -4.29
CA ASP A 42 5.37 -6.79 -4.33
C ASP A 42 3.92 -6.28 -4.41
N PRO A 43 3.05 -6.78 -5.30
CA PRO A 43 1.63 -6.39 -5.33
C PRO A 43 0.91 -6.55 -3.98
N LEU A 44 1.08 -7.68 -3.31
CA LEU A 44 0.46 -7.94 -2.00
C LEU A 44 1.03 -7.00 -0.94
N SER A 45 2.35 -6.80 -0.90
CA SER A 45 2.98 -5.88 0.04
C SER A 45 2.47 -4.43 -0.10
N GLN A 46 2.22 -3.99 -1.33
CA GLN A 46 1.71 -2.65 -1.63
C GLN A 46 0.24 -2.51 -1.25
N ARG A 47 -0.58 -3.52 -1.56
CA ARG A 47 -2.00 -3.58 -1.16
C ARG A 47 -2.13 -3.52 0.36
N PHE A 48 -1.36 -4.34 1.06
CA PHE A 48 -1.30 -4.37 2.51
C PHE A 48 -0.91 -3.00 3.09
N ASN A 49 0.18 -2.40 2.60
CA ASN A 49 0.65 -1.12 3.14
C ASN A 49 -0.35 0.02 2.91
N ARG A 50 -1.06 0.03 1.77
CA ARG A 50 -2.14 1.01 1.51
C ARG A 50 -3.29 0.84 2.49
N ALA A 51 -3.73 -0.40 2.72
CA ALA A 51 -4.81 -0.71 3.67
C ALA A 51 -4.40 -0.33 5.10
N ARG A 52 -3.17 -0.68 5.50
CA ARG A 52 -2.56 -0.29 6.78
C ARG A 52 -2.58 1.23 7.00
N LEU A 53 -2.08 2.00 6.03
CA LEU A 53 -1.99 3.45 6.14
C LEU A 53 -3.37 4.10 6.26
N LYS A 54 -4.36 3.62 5.49
CA LYS A 54 -5.73 4.13 5.59
C LYS A 54 -6.37 3.80 6.93
N ALA A 55 -6.24 2.55 7.39
CA ALA A 55 -6.73 2.15 8.71
C ALA A 55 -6.10 2.99 9.85
N ALA A 56 -4.78 3.27 9.76
CA ALA A 56 -4.07 4.06 10.75
C ALA A 56 -4.50 5.54 10.79
N LEU A 57 -5.01 6.09 9.69
CA LEU A 57 -5.57 7.44 9.66
C LEU A 57 -6.92 7.52 10.39
N ASP A 58 -7.74 6.47 10.30
CA ASP A 58 -9.11 6.50 10.80
C ASP A 58 -9.23 5.99 12.26
N LEU A 59 -8.41 5.01 12.66
CA LEU A 59 -8.40 4.41 13.99
C LEU A 59 -8.29 5.39 15.18
N PRO A 60 -7.51 6.50 15.12
CA PRO A 60 -7.44 7.48 16.21
C PRO A 60 -8.78 8.15 16.53
N TYR A 61 -9.69 8.21 15.56
CA TYR A 61 -11.01 8.83 15.70
C TYR A 61 -12.09 7.85 16.16
N GLY A 62 -11.71 6.59 16.42
CA GLY A 62 -12.61 5.51 16.83
C GLY A 62 -12.86 4.47 15.72
N PRO A 63 -13.58 3.38 16.04
CA PRO A 63 -13.88 2.33 15.08
C PRO A 63 -14.94 2.81 14.07
N THR A 64 -14.50 3.38 12.96
CA THR A 64 -15.37 3.74 11.84
C THR A 64 -15.56 2.53 10.92
N GLN A 65 -16.66 2.52 10.15
CA GLN A 65 -16.88 1.50 9.13
C GLN A 65 -15.73 1.45 8.12
N SER A 66 -15.19 2.61 7.76
CA SER A 66 -14.03 2.69 6.86
C SER A 66 -12.78 2.05 7.47
N ALA A 67 -12.50 2.30 8.75
CA ALA A 67 -11.39 1.65 9.45
C ALA A 67 -11.53 0.12 9.46
N ILE A 68 -12.74 -0.39 9.75
CA ILE A 68 -13.06 -1.82 9.73
C ILE A 68 -12.80 -2.41 8.34
N GLU A 69 -13.30 -1.76 7.28
CA GLU A 69 -13.07 -2.20 5.89
C GLU A 69 -11.58 -2.24 5.53
N GLN A 70 -10.81 -1.20 5.90
CA GLN A 70 -9.38 -1.17 5.60
C GLN A 70 -8.60 -2.23 6.37
N ILE A 71 -8.96 -2.50 7.63
CA ILE A 71 -8.39 -3.59 8.42
C ILE A 71 -8.70 -4.94 7.78
N ASN A 72 -9.94 -5.17 7.37
CA ASN A 72 -10.33 -6.40 6.69
C ASN A 72 -9.59 -6.57 5.36
N ILE A 73 -9.41 -5.51 4.57
CA ILE A 73 -8.57 -5.58 3.36
C ILE A 73 -7.13 -6.00 3.70
N ALA A 74 -6.56 -5.49 4.80
CA ALA A 74 -5.23 -5.88 5.24
C ALA A 74 -5.19 -7.36 5.64
N ILE A 75 -6.18 -7.84 6.40
CA ILE A 75 -6.32 -9.25 6.80
C ILE A 75 -6.49 -10.17 5.59
N ASP A 76 -7.35 -9.82 4.65
CA ASP A 76 -7.58 -10.58 3.42
C ASP A 76 -6.32 -10.65 2.56
N THR A 77 -5.53 -9.58 2.54
CA THR A 77 -4.23 -9.57 1.84
C THR A 77 -3.24 -10.56 2.47
N VAL A 78 -3.25 -10.71 3.80
CA VAL A 78 -2.44 -11.72 4.51
C VAL A 78 -2.93 -13.13 4.19
N ASN A 79 -4.24 -13.35 4.21
CA ASN A 79 -4.85 -14.64 3.85
C ASN A 79 -4.49 -15.05 2.42
N GLU A 80 -4.60 -14.12 1.46
CA GLU A 80 -4.19 -14.35 0.06
C GLU A 80 -2.68 -14.66 -0.06
N ALA A 81 -1.84 -14.02 0.76
CA ALA A 81 -0.41 -14.29 0.79
C ALA A 81 -0.09 -15.71 1.27
N ILE A 82 -0.81 -16.19 2.29
CA ILE A 82 -0.70 -17.56 2.80
C ILE A 82 -1.08 -18.54 1.69
N GLU A 83 -2.23 -18.37 1.05
CA GLU A 83 -2.70 -19.24 -0.04
C GLU A 83 -1.69 -19.31 -1.19
N LYS A 84 -1.10 -18.17 -1.59
CA LYS A 84 -0.08 -18.15 -2.66
C LYS A 84 1.22 -18.86 -2.27
N LEU A 85 1.63 -18.76 -1.01
CA LEU A 85 2.81 -19.48 -0.51
C LEU A 85 2.54 -20.98 -0.37
N GLU A 86 1.33 -21.38 0.00
CA GLU A 86 0.90 -22.78 0.05
C GLU A 86 0.81 -23.41 -1.35
N ALA A 87 0.34 -22.64 -2.33
CA ALA A 87 0.22 -23.09 -3.72
C ALA A 87 1.55 -23.09 -4.49
N MET A 88 2.62 -22.50 -3.96
CA MET A 88 3.93 -22.49 -4.63
C MET A 88 4.60 -23.87 -4.56
N PRO A 89 4.93 -24.49 -5.71
CA PRO A 89 5.69 -25.73 -5.70
C PRO A 89 7.11 -25.47 -5.16
N HIS A 90 7.61 -26.38 -4.32
CA HIS A 90 8.94 -26.30 -3.68
C HIS A 90 10.13 -26.06 -4.65
N SER A 91 9.94 -26.30 -5.96
CA SER A 91 10.94 -26.08 -7.02
C SER A 91 11.12 -24.62 -7.47
N PHE A 92 10.22 -23.70 -7.12
CA PHE A 92 10.36 -22.27 -7.47
C PHE A 92 11.37 -21.51 -6.59
N PHE A 93 11.62 -21.99 -5.37
CA PHE A 93 12.51 -21.34 -4.40
C PHE A 93 13.99 -21.37 -4.81
N SER A 94 14.39 -22.22 -5.77
CA SER A 94 15.75 -22.23 -6.32
C SER A 94 15.99 -21.18 -7.42
N ARG A 95 14.97 -20.44 -7.87
CA ARG A 95 15.05 -19.53 -9.04
C ARG A 95 14.85 -18.04 -8.72
N GLU A 96 14.60 -17.68 -7.46
CA GLU A 96 14.28 -16.31 -7.04
C GLU A 96 15.48 -15.34 -7.07
N GLY A 97 16.70 -15.81 -7.29
CA GLY A 97 17.86 -14.94 -7.53
C GLY A 97 17.76 -14.11 -8.82
N HIS A 98 16.90 -14.49 -9.79
CA HIS A 98 16.95 -13.93 -11.15
C HIS A 98 15.76 -13.06 -11.57
N PHE A 99 14.65 -13.05 -10.83
CA PHE A 99 13.42 -12.34 -11.25
C PHE A 99 13.35 -10.85 -10.83
N ARG A 100 14.35 -10.33 -10.11
CA ARG A 100 14.37 -8.94 -9.62
C ARG A 100 14.62 -7.85 -10.69
N THR A 101 14.95 -8.18 -11.94
CA THR A 101 15.41 -7.15 -12.90
C THR A 101 14.46 -6.83 -14.05
N LYS A 102 13.35 -7.55 -14.25
CA LYS A 102 12.55 -7.37 -15.50
C LYS A 102 11.37 -6.40 -15.42
N TRP A 103 10.87 -6.06 -14.23
CA TRP A 103 9.68 -5.19 -14.11
C TRP A 103 10.01 -3.70 -13.98
N ARG A 104 11.25 -3.34 -13.64
CA ARG A 104 11.68 -1.93 -13.56
C ARG A 104 11.78 -1.23 -14.91
N THR A 105 11.77 -1.97 -16.02
CA THR A 105 11.94 -1.41 -17.37
C THR A 105 10.63 -1.02 -18.06
N ARG A 106 9.45 -1.31 -17.48
CA ARG A 106 8.16 -0.96 -18.13
C ARG A 106 7.43 0.25 -17.55
N PHE A 107 7.86 0.79 -16.40
CA PHE A 107 7.22 1.97 -15.79
C PHE A 107 7.99 3.29 -16.02
N ASN A 108 9.05 3.28 -16.82
CA ASN A 108 9.86 4.47 -17.11
C ASN A 108 9.62 5.08 -18.52
N GLU A 109 8.62 4.63 -19.28
CA GLU A 109 8.30 5.17 -20.61
C GLU A 109 7.16 6.20 -20.64
N HIS A 110 6.68 6.65 -19.48
CA HIS A 110 5.82 7.82 -19.42
C HIS A 110 6.50 8.95 -18.64
N PRO A 111 7.30 9.81 -19.30
CA PRO A 111 7.58 11.12 -18.73
C PRO A 111 6.25 11.87 -18.64
N ILE A 112 5.70 11.94 -17.43
CA ILE A 112 4.64 12.87 -17.08
C ILE A 112 5.20 14.26 -17.37
N ARG A 113 4.82 14.84 -18.51
CA ARG A 113 5.09 16.23 -18.85
C ARG A 113 4.21 17.13 -17.97
N LEU A 114 4.58 17.25 -16.69
CA LEU A 114 4.11 18.31 -15.79
C LEU A 114 5.03 19.52 -15.96
N SER A 115 4.92 20.17 -17.11
CA SER A 115 5.53 21.48 -17.35
C SER A 115 4.59 22.27 -18.24
N SER A 116 4.19 23.46 -17.79
CA SER A 116 3.50 24.50 -18.58
C SER A 116 1.97 24.63 -18.48
N ILE A 117 1.39 24.50 -17.28
CA ILE A 117 0.06 25.10 -17.00
C ILE A 117 0.11 26.11 -15.84
N VAL A 118 0.99 25.93 -14.85
CA VAL A 118 1.10 26.87 -13.72
C VAL A 118 1.70 28.23 -14.13
N GLY A 119 2.51 28.29 -15.19
CA GLY A 119 3.08 29.56 -15.67
C GLY A 119 2.11 30.44 -16.47
N LEU A 120 1.05 29.88 -17.05
CA LEU A 120 0.13 30.63 -17.93
C LEU A 120 -0.95 31.36 -17.13
N ILE A 121 -1.31 30.85 -15.95
CA ILE A 121 -2.25 31.52 -15.03
C ILE A 121 -1.63 32.80 -14.44
N PHE A 122 -0.33 32.80 -14.13
CA PHE A 122 0.36 34.00 -13.62
C PHE A 122 0.55 35.09 -14.68
N PHE A 123 0.60 34.75 -15.98
CA PHE A 123 0.77 35.75 -17.04
C PHE A 123 -0.53 36.52 -17.34
N ILE A 124 -1.70 35.87 -17.26
CA ILE A 124 -2.99 36.53 -17.49
C ILE A 124 -3.37 37.47 -16.33
N LEU A 125 -3.07 37.07 -15.08
CA LEU A 125 -3.32 37.91 -13.90
C LEU A 125 -2.35 39.10 -13.78
N GLY A 126 -1.13 38.99 -14.30
CA GLY A 126 -0.15 40.09 -14.28
C GLY A 126 -0.47 41.23 -15.26
N ILE A 127 -1.00 40.93 -16.45
CA ILE A 127 -1.29 41.95 -17.48
C ILE A 127 -2.57 42.73 -17.16
N GLY A 128 -3.55 42.11 -16.50
CA GLY A 128 -4.80 42.79 -16.10
C GLY A 128 -4.59 43.89 -15.05
N LEU A 129 -3.59 43.74 -14.17
CA LEU A 129 -3.32 44.68 -13.09
C LEU A 129 -2.53 45.93 -13.53
N THR A 130 -1.77 45.87 -14.62
CA THR A 130 -1.06 47.03 -15.16
C THR A 130 -1.93 47.92 -16.06
N ALA A 131 -3.03 47.39 -16.61
CA ALA A 131 -3.93 48.16 -17.48
C ALA A 131 -4.92 49.05 -16.70
N LEU A 132 -5.13 48.80 -15.40
CA LEU A 132 -6.09 49.56 -14.58
C LEU A 132 -5.47 50.76 -13.85
N PHE A 133 -4.14 50.94 -13.96
CA PHE A 133 -3.39 52.06 -13.37
C PHE A 133 -2.83 53.05 -14.41
N ALA A 134 -3.21 52.92 -15.68
CA ALA A 134 -2.69 53.72 -16.79
C ALA A 134 -3.75 54.62 -17.48
N CYS A 135 -4.85 54.95 -16.80
CA CYS A 135 -5.79 55.99 -17.20
C CYS A 135 -6.20 56.83 -15.98
#